data_AF-A0A9P0ZCN3-F1
#
_entry.id   AF-A0A9P0ZCN3-F1
#
_cell.length_a   1.000
_cell.length_b   1.000
_cell.length_c   1.000
_cell.angle_alpha   90.00
_cell.angle_beta   90.00
_cell.angle_gamma   90.00
#
_symmetry.space_group_name_H-M   'P 1'
#
loop_
_entity.id
_entity.type
_entity.pdbx_description
1 polymer ?
#
loop_
_entity_poly.entity_id
_entity_poly.type
_entity_poly.pdbx_seq_one_letter_code
_entity_poly.pdbx_strand_id
1 'polypeptide(L)'
;MFWTPCAAHCVNLMLQDLGDKLPKIKSALREGKAMVVHIYNHGRILSLMRKLTSGRELHRSCVTRFATAFYTLKSIWENRCHLQVLFVFEKWTKSEFAQKADGKKIARIVARQGFWDNVYFTCQVLAPLVDVIKLVDT
;
A
#
# COMPACT_ATOMS: atom_id res chain seq x y z
N MET A 1 38.90 3.00 -14.00
CA MET A 1 37.77 3.93 -13.88
C MET A 1 36.83 3.36 -12.84
N PHE A 2 36.63 4.04 -11.70
CA PHE A 2 35.67 3.61 -10.68
C PHE A 2 34.40 4.43 -10.88
N TRP A 3 33.28 3.77 -11.20
CA TRP A 3 31.98 4.40 -11.33
C TRP A 3 31.26 4.24 -9.99
N THR A 4 31.07 5.33 -9.26
CA THR A 4 30.32 5.29 -7.99
C THR A 4 28.83 5.29 -8.34
N PRO A 5 28.04 4.29 -7.89
CA PRO A 5 26.60 4.30 -8.11
C PRO A 5 25.97 5.54 -7.46
N CYS A 6 24.94 6.11 -8.09
CA CYS A 6 24.29 7.29 -7.54
C CYS A 6 23.65 6.98 -6.17
N ALA A 7 23.69 7.93 -5.24
CA ALA A 7 23.18 7.72 -3.88
C ALA A 7 21.68 7.33 -3.88
N ALA A 8 20.86 7.90 -4.76
CA ALA A 8 19.46 7.50 -4.93
C ALA A 8 19.31 6.03 -5.36
N HIS A 9 20.20 5.53 -6.23
CA HIS A 9 20.21 4.14 -6.65
C HIS A 9 20.59 3.22 -5.48
N CYS A 10 21.61 3.58 -4.70
CA CYS A 10 22.01 2.83 -3.50
C CYS A 10 20.88 2.73 -2.47
N VAL A 11 20.19 3.85 -2.18
CA VAL A 11 19.08 3.84 -1.21
C VAL A 11 17.88 3.06 -1.74
N ASN A 12 17.58 3.11 -3.04
CA ASN A 12 16.53 2.26 -3.63
C ASN A 12 16.85 0.76 -3.52
N LEU A 13 18.12 0.36 -3.67
CA LEU A 13 18.55 -1.02 -3.45
C LEU A 13 18.42 -1.44 -1.98
N MET A 14 18.79 -0.58 -1.03
CA MET A 14 18.60 -0.85 0.42
C MET A 14 17.13 -1.04 0.76
N LEU A 15 16.27 -0.17 0.22
CA LEU A 15 14.82 -0.26 0.37
C LEU A 15 14.28 -1.59 -0.16
N GLN A 16 14.72 -2.00 -1.36
CA GLN A 16 14.34 -3.29 -1.94
C GLN A 16 14.81 -4.46 -1.07
N ASP A 17 16.06 -4.43 -0.60
CA ASP A 17 16.63 -5.47 0.26
C ASP A 17 15.85 -5.62 1.57
N LEU A 18 15.50 -4.51 2.22
CA LEU A 18 14.63 -4.50 3.40
C LEU A 18 13.24 -5.06 3.09
N GLY A 19 12.67 -4.68 1.94
CA GLY A 19 11.38 -5.19 1.48
C GLY A 19 11.35 -6.68 1.25
N ASP A 20 12.47 -7.27 0.81
CA ASP A 20 12.57 -8.70 0.55
C ASP A 20 12.97 -9.52 1.78
N LYS A 21 13.86 -8.99 2.62
CA LYS A 21 14.41 -9.72 3.78
C LYS A 21 13.52 -9.64 5.03
N LEU A 22 12.72 -8.59 5.19
CA LEU A 22 11.84 -8.44 6.36
C LEU A 22 10.43 -8.97 6.05
N PRO A 23 10.00 -10.11 6.64
CA PRO A 23 8.71 -10.73 6.32
C PRO A 23 7.52 -9.80 6.58
N LYS A 24 7.60 -8.96 7.62
CA LYS A 24 6.57 -7.97 7.95
C LYS A 24 6.38 -6.98 6.80
N ILE A 25 7.47 -6.40 6.29
CA ILE A 25 7.44 -5.44 5.17
C ILE A 25 6.96 -6.12 3.89
N LYS A 26 7.52 -7.29 3.58
CA LYS A 26 7.12 -8.08 2.40
C LYS A 26 5.63 -8.39 2.39
N SER A 27 5.09 -8.81 3.53
CA SER A 27 3.66 -9.10 3.68
C SER A 27 2.80 -7.86 3.49
N ALA A 28 3.16 -6.74 4.12
CA ALA A 28 2.44 -5.47 3.99
C ALA A 28 2.41 -4.99 2.54
N LEU A 29 3.55 -5.00 1.84
CA LEU A 29 3.65 -4.60 0.43
C LEU A 29 2.76 -5.47 -0.47
N ARG A 30 2.82 -6.79 -0.31
CA ARG A 30 2.03 -7.73 -1.10
C ARG A 30 0.53 -7.56 -0.86
N GLU A 31 0.12 -7.49 0.39
CA GLU A 31 -1.29 -7.37 0.78
C GLU A 31 -1.87 -5.99 0.44
N GLY A 32 -1.11 -4.92 0.68
CA GLY A 32 -1.47 -3.55 0.32
C GLY A 32 -1.63 -3.39 -1.19
N LYS A 33 -0.71 -3.95 -1.99
CA LYS A 33 -0.84 -3.97 -3.46
C LYS A 33 -2.09 -4.72 -3.90
N ALA A 34 -2.37 -5.89 -3.34
CA ALA A 34 -3.56 -6.67 -3.68
C ALA A 34 -4.85 -5.90 -3.38
N MET A 35 -4.90 -5.19 -2.25
CA MET A 35 -6.06 -4.34 -1.90
C MET A 35 -6.25 -3.18 -2.89
N VAL A 36 -5.19 -2.45 -3.22
CA VAL A 36 -5.27 -1.32 -4.17
C VAL A 36 -5.71 -1.82 -5.55
N VAL A 37 -5.11 -2.90 -6.04
CA VAL A 37 -5.53 -3.52 -7.32
C VAL A 37 -7.00 -3.92 -7.28
N HIS A 38 -7.46 -4.51 -6.18
CA HIS A 38 -8.86 -4.89 -6.03
C HIS A 38 -9.81 -3.69 -6.06
N ILE A 39 -9.48 -2.59 -5.36
CA ILE A 39 -10.31 -1.38 -5.35
C ILE A 39 -10.38 -0.77 -6.75
N TYR A 40 -9.25 -0.62 -7.42
CA TYR A 40 -9.16 0.08 -8.71
C TYR A 40 -9.68 -0.75 -9.90
N ASN A 41 -9.61 -2.08 -9.83
CA ASN A 41 -10.16 -2.95 -10.89
C ASN A 41 -11.70 -2.98 -10.87
N HIS A 42 -12.35 -2.51 -9.81
CA HIS A 42 -13.80 -2.56 -9.67
C HIS A 42 -14.36 -1.14 -9.50
N GLY A 43 -14.88 -0.56 -10.59
CA GLY A 43 -15.39 0.82 -10.59
C GLY A 43 -16.43 1.13 -9.52
N ARG A 44 -17.28 0.15 -9.15
CA ARG A 44 -18.26 0.30 -8.05
C ARG A 44 -17.58 0.44 -6.68
N ILE A 45 -16.53 -0.35 -6.41
CA ILE A 45 -15.75 -0.27 -5.16
C ILE A 45 -14.98 1.05 -5.13
N LEU A 46 -14.33 1.41 -6.23
CA LEU A 46 -13.61 2.68 -6.36
C LEU A 46 -14.54 3.88 -6.10
N SER A 47 -15.75 3.86 -6.67
CA SER A 47 -16.76 4.90 -6.42
C SER A 47 -17.18 4.97 -4.95
N LEU A 48 -17.35 3.83 -4.28
CA LEU A 48 -17.66 3.78 -2.85
C LEU A 48 -16.51 4.31 -2.00
N MET A 49 -15.26 3.93 -2.31
CA MET A 49 -14.06 4.43 -1.65
C MET A 49 -13.99 5.95 -1.74
N ARG A 50 -14.12 6.50 -2.96
CA ARG A 50 -14.13 7.96 -3.19
C ARG A 50 -15.24 8.67 -2.42
N LYS A 51 -16.42 8.07 -2.29
CA LYS A 51 -17.51 8.65 -1.48
C LYS A 51 -17.16 8.70 0.00
N LEU A 52 -16.50 7.67 0.53
CA LEU A 52 -16.08 7.60 1.93
C LEU A 52 -14.87 8.49 2.24
N THR A 53 -13.95 8.67 1.28
CA THR A 53 -12.72 9.46 1.45
C THR A 53 -12.85 10.90 0.98
N SER A 54 -14.06 11.39 0.70
CA SER A 54 -14.31 12.73 0.13
C SER A 54 -13.51 12.99 -1.16
N GLY A 55 -13.37 11.97 -2.00
CA GLY A 55 -12.70 12.04 -3.30
C GLY A 55 -11.19 11.80 -3.25
N ARG A 56 -10.60 11.48 -2.09
CA ARG A 56 -9.16 11.15 -2.02
C ARG A 56 -8.87 9.83 -2.72
N GLU A 57 -7.76 9.81 -3.44
CA GLU A 57 -7.23 8.63 -4.13
C GLU A 57 -6.13 7.95 -3.32
N LEU A 58 -5.98 6.64 -3.49
CA LEU A 58 -4.81 5.93 -2.98
C LEU A 58 -3.65 6.09 -3.95
N HIS A 59 -2.43 6.16 -3.44
CA HIS A 59 -1.26 6.23 -4.30
C HIS A 59 -1.08 4.89 -5.03
N ARG A 60 -0.99 4.93 -6.35
CA ARG A 60 -0.79 3.76 -7.19
C ARG A 60 0.69 3.60 -7.50
N SER A 61 1.30 2.56 -6.95
CA SER A 61 2.71 2.25 -7.21
C SER A 61 2.94 1.87 -8.68
N CYS A 62 3.98 2.46 -9.27
CA CYS A 62 4.56 2.00 -10.53
C CYS A 62 5.60 0.90 -10.23
N VAL A 63 5.67 -0.13 -11.08
CA VAL A 63 6.49 -1.34 -10.86
C VAL A 63 7.98 -1.06 -10.64
N THR A 64 8.48 0.08 -11.10
CA THR A 64 9.91 0.36 -11.25
C THR A 64 10.59 1.07 -10.07
N ARG A 65 9.87 1.50 -9.01
CA ARG A 65 10.47 2.28 -7.91
C ARG A 65 9.91 1.89 -6.54
N PHE A 66 10.77 1.39 -5.65
CA PHE A 66 10.36 0.94 -4.32
C PHE A 66 9.75 2.08 -3.48
N ALA A 67 10.26 3.30 -3.65
CA ALA A 67 9.67 4.51 -3.04
C ALA A 67 8.16 4.66 -3.36
N THR A 68 7.70 4.27 -4.55
CA THR A 68 6.26 4.32 -4.89
C THR A 68 5.44 3.30 -4.10
N ALA A 69 6.01 2.14 -3.81
CA ALA A 69 5.35 1.12 -2.99
C ALA A 69 5.21 1.59 -1.53
N PHE A 70 6.20 2.34 -1.01
CA PHE A 70 6.09 3.04 0.26
C PHE A 70 4.95 4.06 0.26
N TYR A 71 4.85 4.92 -0.76
CA TYR A 71 3.76 5.91 -0.85
C TYR A 71 2.38 5.24 -0.94
N THR A 72 2.29 4.10 -1.63
CA THR A 72 1.07 3.28 -1.62
C THR A 72 0.71 2.85 -0.20
N LEU A 73 1.63 2.23 0.56
CA LEU A 73 1.38 1.82 1.94
C LEU A 73 1.06 3.00 2.86
N LYS A 74 1.74 4.12 2.69
CA LYS A 74 1.47 5.35 3.43
C LYS A 74 0.04 5.85 3.18
N SER A 75 -0.39 5.90 1.92
CA SER A 75 -1.75 6.31 1.57
C SER A 75 -2.82 5.34 2.11
N ILE A 76 -2.50 4.04 2.18
CA ILE A 76 -3.36 3.03 2.81
C ILE A 76 -3.49 3.30 4.31
N TRP A 77 -2.39 3.60 4.99
CA TRP A 77 -2.38 3.91 6.42
C TRP A 77 -3.19 5.18 6.73
N GLU A 78 -2.97 6.25 5.97
CA GLU A 78 -3.68 7.54 6.12
C GLU A 78 -5.19 7.42 5.89
N ASN A 79 -5.62 6.47 5.05
CA ASN A 79 -7.03 6.21 4.78
C ASN A 79 -7.58 4.96 5.49
N ARG A 80 -6.87 4.43 6.50
CA ARG A 80 -7.23 3.19 7.20
C ARG A 80 -8.68 3.17 7.65
N CYS A 81 -9.15 4.21 8.34
CA CYS A 81 -10.51 4.25 8.87
C CYS A 81 -11.56 4.12 7.75
N HIS A 82 -11.40 4.87 6.66
CA HIS A 82 -12.29 4.80 5.51
C HIS A 82 -12.24 3.44 4.81
N LEU A 83 -11.06 2.84 4.70
CA LEU A 83 -10.88 1.51 4.12
C LEU A 83 -11.52 0.42 5.00
N GLN A 84 -11.38 0.49 6.32
CA GLN A 84 -12.05 -0.44 7.23
C GLN A 84 -13.57 -0.32 7.09
N VAL A 85 -14.10 0.90 7.04
CA VAL A 85 -15.54 1.15 6.80
C VAL A 85 -15.99 0.60 5.45
N LEU A 86 -15.21 0.82 4.38
CA LEU A 86 -15.54 0.38 3.02
C LEU A 86 -15.85 -1.13 2.96
N PHE A 87 -15.03 -1.95 3.62
CA PHE A 87 -15.14 -3.41 3.57
C PHE A 87 -16.16 -4.01 4.56
N VAL A 88 -16.78 -3.20 5.41
CA VAL A 88 -17.94 -3.59 6.22
C VAL A 88 -19.23 -2.91 5.78
N PHE A 89 -19.14 -1.96 4.85
CA PHE A 89 -20.27 -1.17 4.40
C PHE A 89 -21.33 -2.04 3.72
N GLU A 90 -22.60 -1.81 4.02
CA GLU A 90 -23.69 -2.66 3.53
C GLU A 90 -23.70 -2.78 1.99
N LYS A 91 -23.43 -1.67 1.28
CA LYS A 91 -23.35 -1.66 -0.19
C LYS A 91 -22.22 -2.55 -0.73
N TRP A 92 -21.13 -2.69 0.01
CA TRP A 92 -20.07 -3.64 -0.31
C TRP A 92 -20.51 -5.07 -0.01
N THR A 93 -21.01 -5.33 1.20
CA THR A 93 -21.40 -6.68 1.67
C THR A 93 -22.48 -7.31 0.81
N LYS A 94 -23.42 -6.51 0.29
CA LYS A 94 -24.48 -6.94 -0.63
C LYS A 94 -24.01 -7.06 -2.09
N SER A 95 -22.77 -6.69 -2.40
CA SER A 95 -22.25 -6.76 -3.76
C SER A 95 -21.79 -8.17 -4.14
N GLU A 96 -21.90 -8.48 -5.44
CA GLU A 96 -21.32 -9.69 -6.04
C GLU A 96 -19.80 -9.83 -5.79
N PHE A 97 -19.10 -8.70 -5.63
CA PHE A 97 -17.65 -8.66 -5.43
C PHE A 97 -17.24 -9.13 -4.04
N ALA A 98 -18.07 -8.89 -3.02
CA ALA A 98 -17.84 -9.40 -1.66
C ALA A 98 -17.96 -10.93 -1.59
N GLN A 99 -18.72 -11.53 -2.50
CA GLN A 99 -18.91 -12.99 -2.54
C GLN A 99 -17.79 -13.73 -3.28
N LYS A 100 -17.08 -13.05 -4.19
CA LYS A 100 -15.93 -13.60 -4.91
C LYS A 100 -14.76 -13.89 -3.98
N ALA A 101 -13.95 -14.90 -4.34
CA ALA A 101 -12.79 -15.31 -3.56
C ALA A 101 -11.81 -14.15 -3.28
N ASP A 102 -11.58 -13.30 -4.29
CA ASP A 102 -10.73 -12.11 -4.14
C ASP A 102 -11.29 -11.11 -3.14
N GLY A 103 -12.59 -10.80 -3.20
CA GLY A 103 -13.24 -9.88 -2.26
C GLY A 103 -13.20 -10.40 -0.82
N LYS A 104 -13.48 -11.69 -0.62
CA LYS A 104 -13.35 -12.35 0.69
C LYS A 104 -11.94 -12.29 1.23
N LYS A 105 -10.94 -12.48 0.36
CA LYS A 105 -9.52 -12.39 0.73
C LYS A 105 -9.15 -10.97 1.17
N ILE A 106 -9.54 -9.95 0.41
CA ILE A 106 -9.24 -8.55 0.78
C ILE A 106 -9.97 -8.15 2.07
N ALA A 107 -11.24 -8.53 2.24
CA ALA A 107 -11.98 -8.27 3.46
C ALA A 107 -11.30 -8.89 4.70
N ARG A 108 -10.77 -10.11 4.58
CA ARG A 108 -9.98 -10.77 5.65
C ARG A 108 -8.68 -10.03 5.96
N ILE A 109 -7.98 -9.53 4.94
CA ILE A 109 -6.76 -8.73 5.12
C ILE A 109 -7.09 -7.45 5.90
N VAL A 110 -8.12 -6.73 5.49
CA VAL A 110 -8.55 -5.46 6.10
C VAL A 110 -9.04 -5.63 7.54
N ALA A 111 -9.68 -6.76 7.85
CA ALA A 111 -10.12 -7.09 9.20
C ALA A 111 -8.98 -7.51 10.14
N ARG A 112 -7.82 -7.93 9.61
CA ARG A 112 -6.71 -8.43 10.42
C ARG A 112 -5.88 -7.28 11.00
N GLN A 113 -5.86 -7.14 12.33
CA GLN A 113 -5.06 -6.11 13.00
C GLN A 113 -3.56 -6.20 12.64
N GLY A 114 -3.00 -7.41 12.57
CA GLY A 114 -1.59 -7.61 12.18
C GLY A 114 -1.23 -7.10 10.78
N PHE A 115 -2.18 -6.97 9.85
CA PHE A 115 -1.92 -6.29 8.58
C PHE A 115 -1.63 -4.80 8.81
N TRP A 116 -2.48 -4.12 9.58
CA TRP A 116 -2.32 -2.71 9.91
C TRP A 116 -1.05 -2.44 10.71
N ASP A 117 -0.70 -3.32 11.65
CA ASP A 117 0.53 -3.21 12.42
C ASP A 117 1.76 -3.34 11.51
N ASN A 118 1.73 -4.26 10.54
CA ASN A 118 2.80 -4.42 9.56
C ASN A 118 2.90 -3.22 8.62
N VAL A 119 1.77 -2.63 8.19
CA VAL A 119 1.76 -1.40 7.38
C VAL A 119 2.38 -0.25 8.17
N TYR A 120 1.96 -0.03 9.41
CA TYR A 120 2.51 1.01 10.28
C TYR A 120 4.01 0.83 10.50
N PHE A 121 4.44 -0.38 10.88
CA PHE A 121 5.85 -0.72 11.05
C PHE A 121 6.65 -0.43 9.78
N THR A 122 6.13 -0.83 8.62
CA THR A 122 6.76 -0.58 7.32
C THR A 122 6.92 0.92 7.06
N CYS A 123 5.88 1.72 7.34
CA CYS A 123 5.95 3.17 7.18
C CYS A 123 7.02 3.79 8.10
N GLN A 124 7.13 3.32 9.35
CA GLN A 124 8.13 3.81 10.30
C GLN A 124 9.57 3.49 9.84
N VAL A 125 9.82 2.26 9.41
CA VAL A 125 11.17 1.81 9.00
C VAL A 125 11.62 2.48 7.71
N LEU A 126 10.72 2.65 6.73
CA LEU A 126 11.09 3.14 5.41
C LEU A 126 11.04 4.67 5.27
N ALA A 127 10.32 5.38 6.16
CA ALA A 127 10.23 6.84 6.14
C ALA A 127 11.59 7.56 6.06
N PRO A 128 12.57 7.30 6.95
CA PRO A 128 13.84 8.02 6.91
C PRO A 128 14.62 7.77 5.61
N LEU A 129 14.57 6.55 5.07
CA LEU A 129 15.23 6.21 3.80
C LEU A 129 14.59 6.93 2.61
N VAL A 130 13.27 7.07 2.62
CA VAL A 130 12.54 7.80 1.58
C VAL A 130 12.83 9.31 1.66
N ASP A 131 13.02 9.86 2.86
CA ASP A 131 13.39 11.27 3.02
C ASP A 131 14.81 11.55 2.51
N VAL A 132 15.75 10.60 2.69
CA VAL A 132 17.08 10.67 2.06
C VAL A 132 16.99 10.66 0.54
N ILE A 133 16.15 9.81 -0.06
CA ILE A 133 15.94 9.81 -1.51
C ILE A 133 15.46 11.19 -2.00
N LYS A 134 14.47 11.78 -1.33
CA LYS A 134 13.97 13.11 -1.72
C LYS A 134 15.08 14.16 -1.69
N LEU A 135 15.92 14.15 -0.66
CA LEU A 135 17.01 15.12 -0.51
C LEU A 135 18.07 14.98 -1.61
N VAL A 136 18.34 13.75 -2.07
CA VAL A 136 19.35 13.46 -3.10
C VAL A 136 18.80 13.65 -4.52
N ASP A 137 17.50 13.51 -4.72
CA ASP A 137 16.83 13.78 -6.00
C ASP A 137 16.55 15.29 -6.23
N THR A 138 16.96 16.18 -5.31
CA THR A 138 16.84 17.66 -5.44
C THR A 138 18.13 18.27 -5.98
#